data_AF-A0A0P9D443-F1
#
_entry.id   AF-A0A0P9D443-F1
#
_cell.length_a   1.000
_cell.length_b   1.000
_cell.length_c   1.000
_cell.angle_alpha   90.00
_cell.angle_beta   90.00
_cell.angle_gamma   90.00
#
_symmetry.space_group_name_H-M   'P 1'
#
loop_
_entity.id
_entity.type
_entity.pdbx_description
1 polymer ?
#
loop_
_entity_poly.entity_id
_entity_poly.type
_entity_poly.pdbx_seq_one_letter_code
_entity_poly.pdbx_strand_id
1 'polypeptide(L)'
;MSKRVGKTARRKQAAMDRQIGAALRAMVGEPGDNRTLMQWNPPTEPVERIAKLLLTLADQGYQPYQVFHDWCDYGCGMMRMVPLDLKRIAATGTITSRIEELPEDLRDLELRMRHRYERHLERATNIFSQALDVMLEAADQVVFDWAGTVFEHMDLSGDGGQFFTPWPLAMSMANLQRFSEQVTRMLLEALNHPDNLYGTVALIAWRVAEMLPADAQQTYFLKHVVPAAQPFIKPLAICDCACGSGRLLLAAATHIPHWAVLGGVVNFTGMDISAVCVSMARFMANVYGLNSIGAETIVAFDAARRARAGEEIVTPMAGFTLGGSGDRNAARRWERTETGWEVVADETAAAAQPGATRTVRGRKQARVTV
;
A
#
# COMPACT_ATOMS: atom_id res chain seq x y z
N MET A 1 46.31 10.62 15.59
CA MET A 1 45.87 10.25 14.23
C MET A 1 44.34 10.29 14.02
N SER A 2 43.52 9.97 15.02
CA SER A 2 42.03 9.99 14.94
C SER A 2 41.39 11.33 14.48
N LYS A 3 41.91 12.49 14.93
CA LYS A 3 41.38 13.82 14.51
C LYS A 3 41.59 14.17 13.03
N ARG A 4 42.60 13.59 12.35
CA ARG A 4 42.83 13.85 10.90
C ARG A 4 41.88 13.04 10.03
N VAL A 5 41.57 11.79 10.40
CA VAL A 5 40.64 10.93 9.66
C VAL A 5 39.22 11.54 9.64
N GLY A 6 38.74 12.06 10.77
CA GLY A 6 37.43 12.74 10.84
C GLY A 6 37.35 14.05 10.04
N LYS A 7 38.48 14.76 9.88
CA LYS A 7 38.54 16.04 9.10
C LYS A 7 38.56 15.77 7.59
N THR A 8 39.21 14.70 7.16
CA THR A 8 39.24 14.27 5.75
C THR A 8 37.91 13.66 5.32
N ALA A 9 37.26 12.86 6.18
CA ALA A 9 35.92 12.33 5.94
C ALA A 9 34.87 13.46 5.82
N ARG A 10 34.88 14.44 6.74
CA ARG A 10 34.01 15.63 6.65
C ARG A 10 34.27 16.49 5.39
N ARG A 11 35.52 16.59 4.93
CA ARG A 11 35.85 17.31 3.69
C ARG A 11 35.42 16.56 2.43
N LYS A 12 35.55 15.23 2.40
CA LYS A 12 34.99 14.39 1.33
C LYS A 12 33.47 14.51 1.29
N GLN A 13 32.80 14.43 2.45
CA GLN A 13 31.36 14.62 2.56
C GLN A 13 30.93 16.00 2.04
N ALA A 14 31.56 17.09 2.52
CA ALA A 14 31.23 18.44 2.07
C ALA A 14 31.56 18.73 0.59
N ALA A 15 32.47 17.97 -0.03
CA ALA A 15 32.74 18.02 -1.46
C ALA A 15 31.69 17.25 -2.26
N MET A 16 31.29 16.07 -1.76
CA MET A 16 30.21 15.26 -2.31
C MET A 16 28.88 16.03 -2.25
N ASP A 17 28.58 16.68 -1.12
CA ASP A 17 27.40 17.53 -0.92
C ASP A 17 27.36 18.77 -1.85
N ARG A 18 28.53 19.25 -2.34
CA ARG A 18 28.61 20.32 -3.36
C ARG A 18 28.47 19.78 -4.78
N GLN A 19 28.85 18.52 -4.99
CA GLN A 19 28.79 17.84 -6.28
C GLN A 19 27.35 17.52 -6.70
N ILE A 20 26.40 17.67 -5.79
CA ILE A 20 24.99 17.41 -5.96
C ILE A 20 24.24 18.74 -5.96
N GLY A 21 23.61 19.08 -7.09
CA GLY A 21 22.76 20.26 -7.18
C GLY A 21 21.57 20.17 -6.22
N ALA A 22 20.94 21.31 -5.96
CA ALA A 22 19.76 21.38 -5.09
C ALA A 22 18.59 20.50 -5.60
N ALA A 23 18.51 20.30 -6.92
CA ALA A 23 17.46 19.50 -7.57
C ALA A 23 17.54 18.01 -7.21
N LEU A 24 18.72 17.37 -7.27
CA LEU A 24 18.86 15.96 -6.86
C LEU A 24 18.55 15.78 -5.37
N ARG A 25 18.95 16.72 -4.52
CA ARG A 25 18.56 16.71 -3.10
C ARG A 25 17.05 16.85 -2.91
N ALA A 26 16.37 17.64 -3.74
CA ALA A 26 14.92 17.74 -3.71
C ALA A 26 14.26 16.40 -4.11
N MET A 27 14.63 15.75 -5.22
CA MET A 27 13.98 14.47 -5.60
C MET A 27 14.33 13.28 -4.70
N VAL A 28 15.50 13.32 -4.05
CA VAL A 28 15.93 12.27 -3.13
C VAL A 28 15.41 12.53 -1.71
N GLY A 29 15.17 13.79 -1.35
CA GLY A 29 14.74 14.21 -0.01
C GLY A 29 13.24 14.47 0.13
N GLU A 30 12.56 14.80 -0.97
CA GLU A 30 11.11 14.94 -0.98
C GLU A 30 10.49 13.53 -0.96
N PRO A 31 9.68 13.22 0.07
CA PRO A 31 8.83 12.03 0.00
C PRO A 31 8.01 12.16 -1.28
N GLY A 32 8.18 11.19 -2.20
CA GLY A 32 7.51 11.20 -3.49
C GLY A 32 6.03 11.55 -3.32
N ASP A 33 5.62 12.63 -3.98
CA ASP A 33 4.31 13.28 -3.88
C ASP A 33 3.97 13.82 -2.48
N ASN A 34 4.20 15.12 -2.29
CA ASN A 34 3.84 15.91 -1.09
C ASN A 34 2.32 15.95 -0.79
N ARG A 35 1.51 15.14 -1.51
CA ARG A 35 0.05 15.15 -1.48
C ARG A 35 -0.58 13.98 -0.72
N THR A 36 0.14 12.88 -0.44
CA THR A 36 -0.52 11.60 -0.05
C THR A 36 0.08 10.81 1.13
N LEU A 37 1.20 11.19 1.76
CA LEU A 37 1.89 10.25 2.69
C LEU A 37 2.02 10.68 4.15
N MET A 38 2.03 11.98 4.47
CA MET A 38 2.35 12.46 5.82
C MET A 38 1.18 13.22 6.45
N GLN A 39 0.34 12.52 7.21
CA GLN A 39 -0.77 13.13 7.95
C GLN A 39 -0.64 12.82 9.44
N TRP A 40 -0.61 13.86 10.27
CA TRP A 40 -0.51 13.72 11.73
C TRP A 40 -1.83 13.29 12.38
N ASN A 41 -2.96 13.66 11.77
CA ASN A 41 -4.30 13.33 12.24
C ASN A 41 -5.10 12.68 11.10
N PRO A 42 -4.94 11.36 10.89
CA PRO A 42 -5.69 10.61 9.88
C PRO A 42 -7.20 10.60 10.18
N PRO A 43 -8.07 10.48 9.17
CA PRO A 43 -9.51 10.46 9.36
C PRO A 43 -9.98 9.19 10.08
N THR A 44 -11.01 9.29 10.91
CA THR A 44 -11.56 8.16 11.68
C THR A 44 -12.71 7.44 10.98
N GLU A 45 -13.40 8.08 10.03
CA GLU A 45 -14.57 7.52 9.32
C GLU A 45 -14.30 6.14 8.68
N PRO A 46 -13.15 5.90 8.02
CA PRO A 46 -12.84 4.58 7.47
C PRO A 46 -12.75 3.49 8.56
N VAL A 47 -12.15 3.81 9.71
CA VAL A 47 -12.00 2.89 10.85
C VAL A 47 -13.36 2.44 11.35
N GLU A 48 -14.27 3.41 11.58
CA GLU A 48 -15.63 3.14 12.05
C GLU A 48 -16.42 2.27 11.06
N ARG A 49 -16.27 2.52 9.76
CA ARG A 49 -16.93 1.73 8.71
C ARG A 49 -16.41 0.30 8.63
N ILE A 50 -15.09 0.12 8.68
CA ILE A 50 -14.46 -1.20 8.69
C ILE A 50 -14.93 -1.99 9.92
N ALA A 51 -14.82 -1.39 11.11
CA ALA A 51 -15.25 -2.03 12.36
C ALA A 51 -16.73 -2.44 12.30
N LYS A 52 -17.61 -1.55 11.83
CA LYS A 52 -19.03 -1.84 11.66
C LYS A 52 -19.28 -3.01 10.71
N LEU A 53 -18.58 -3.07 9.57
CA LEU A 53 -18.70 -4.18 8.62
C LEU A 53 -18.30 -5.51 9.26
N LEU A 54 -17.14 -5.55 9.92
CA LEU A 54 -16.62 -6.76 10.56
C LEU A 54 -17.54 -7.25 11.70
N LEU A 55 -18.09 -6.34 12.51
CA LEU A 55 -19.00 -6.68 13.60
C LEU A 55 -20.33 -7.30 13.11
N THR A 56 -20.73 -7.10 11.85
CA THR A 56 -21.94 -7.79 11.32
C THR A 56 -21.77 -9.31 11.21
N LEU A 57 -20.54 -9.83 11.21
CA LEU A 57 -20.27 -11.27 11.35
C LEU A 57 -20.37 -11.72 12.81
N ALA A 58 -20.12 -10.84 13.77
CA ALA A 58 -20.32 -11.17 15.18
C ALA A 58 -21.79 -11.44 15.50
N ASP A 59 -22.71 -10.73 14.84
CA ASP A 59 -24.15 -11.00 14.91
C ASP A 59 -24.54 -12.40 14.40
N GLN A 60 -23.65 -13.08 13.66
CA GLN A 60 -23.84 -14.45 13.18
C GLN A 60 -23.18 -15.49 14.11
N GLY A 61 -22.70 -15.08 15.29
CA GLY A 61 -22.09 -15.96 16.30
C GLY A 61 -20.57 -16.12 16.19
N TYR A 62 -19.91 -15.40 15.28
CA TYR A 62 -18.45 -15.42 15.18
C TYR A 62 -17.80 -14.50 16.22
N GLN A 63 -16.66 -14.92 16.79
CA GLN A 63 -15.96 -14.10 17.78
C GLN A 63 -15.30 -12.88 17.10
N PRO A 64 -15.52 -11.63 17.59
CA PRO A 64 -14.97 -10.42 16.96
C PRO A 64 -13.45 -10.47 16.74
N TYR A 65 -12.71 -10.96 17.73
CA TYR A 65 -11.26 -11.15 17.63
C TYR A 65 -10.86 -12.07 16.47
N GLN A 66 -11.57 -13.19 16.31
CA GLN A 66 -11.33 -14.14 15.21
C GLN A 66 -11.68 -13.53 13.86
N VAL A 67 -12.80 -12.82 13.76
CA VAL A 67 -13.23 -12.13 12.53
C VAL A 67 -12.20 -11.08 12.10
N PHE A 68 -11.71 -10.28 13.04
CA PHE A 68 -10.68 -9.28 12.77
C PHE A 68 -9.36 -9.92 12.30
N HIS A 69 -8.91 -10.97 13.00
CA HIS A 69 -7.70 -11.70 12.62
C HIS A 69 -7.84 -12.29 11.20
N ASP A 70 -9.00 -12.85 10.89
CA ASP A 70 -9.29 -13.42 9.59
C ASP A 70 -9.37 -12.39 8.47
N TRP A 71 -9.87 -11.20 8.78
CA TRP A 71 -9.83 -10.08 7.85
C TRP A 71 -8.39 -9.63 7.54
N CYS A 72 -7.50 -9.58 8.53
CA CYS A 72 -6.08 -9.28 8.31
C CYS A 72 -5.40 -10.34 7.43
N ASP A 73 -5.65 -11.62 7.72
CA ASP A 73 -5.15 -12.75 6.93
C ASP A 73 -5.70 -12.72 5.50
N TYR A 74 -7.01 -12.45 5.33
CA TYR A 74 -7.67 -12.29 4.04
C TYR A 74 -7.02 -11.15 3.24
N GLY A 75 -6.84 -9.97 3.85
CA GLY A 75 -6.18 -8.83 3.24
C GLY A 75 -4.74 -9.14 2.81
N CYS A 76 -3.97 -9.83 3.66
CA CYS A 76 -2.64 -10.32 3.28
C CYS A 76 -2.67 -11.25 2.07
N GLY A 77 -3.66 -12.16 2.02
CA GLY A 77 -3.86 -13.07 0.90
C GLY A 77 -4.15 -12.31 -0.39
N MET A 78 -5.11 -11.37 -0.34
CA MET A 78 -5.52 -10.57 -1.49
C MET A 78 -4.37 -9.74 -2.07
N MET A 79 -3.60 -9.05 -1.22
CA MET A 79 -2.47 -8.25 -1.71
C MET A 79 -1.42 -9.11 -2.41
N ARG A 80 -1.21 -10.36 -1.95
CA ARG A 80 -0.28 -11.32 -2.57
C ARG A 80 -0.81 -11.95 -3.84
N MET A 81 -2.12 -12.07 -3.99
CA MET A 81 -2.73 -12.53 -5.24
C MET A 81 -2.48 -11.56 -6.39
N VAL A 82 -2.44 -10.25 -6.14
CA VAL A 82 -2.26 -9.22 -7.20
C VAL A 82 -1.04 -9.49 -8.11
N PRO A 83 0.20 -9.56 -7.61
CA PRO A 83 1.35 -9.85 -8.46
C PRO A 83 1.32 -11.27 -9.06
N LEU A 84 0.72 -12.25 -8.38
CA LEU A 84 0.60 -13.62 -8.89
C LEU A 84 -0.33 -13.69 -10.09
N ASP A 85 -1.50 -13.06 -10.00
CA ASP A 85 -2.48 -13.02 -11.08
C ASP A 85 -1.97 -12.21 -12.27
N LEU A 86 -1.26 -11.10 -12.05
CA LEU A 86 -0.61 -10.35 -13.13
C LEU A 86 0.44 -11.20 -13.87
N LYS A 87 1.29 -11.94 -13.14
CA LYS A 87 2.25 -12.88 -13.75
C LYS A 87 1.52 -13.98 -14.54
N ARG A 88 0.39 -14.47 -14.04
CA ARG A 88 -0.42 -15.49 -14.72
C ARG A 88 -1.14 -14.95 -15.95
N ILE A 89 -1.67 -13.74 -15.92
CA ILE A 89 -2.26 -13.07 -17.08
C ILE A 89 -1.21 -12.92 -18.18
N ALA A 90 0.01 -12.51 -17.81
CA ALA A 90 1.13 -12.42 -18.76
C ALA A 90 1.42 -13.78 -19.42
N ALA A 91 1.41 -14.87 -18.65
CA ALA A 91 1.75 -16.20 -19.15
C ALA A 91 0.60 -16.91 -19.89
N THR A 92 -0.64 -16.76 -19.44
CA THR A 92 -1.79 -17.60 -19.85
C THR A 92 -3.01 -16.81 -20.27
N GLY A 93 -3.12 -15.54 -19.84
CA GLY A 93 -4.26 -14.67 -20.17
C GLY A 93 -5.44 -14.85 -19.21
N THR A 94 -5.25 -15.62 -18.15
CA THR A 94 -6.26 -15.88 -17.13
C THR A 94 -5.71 -15.53 -15.74
N ILE A 95 -6.63 -15.25 -14.82
CA ILE A 95 -6.34 -15.16 -13.39
C ILE A 95 -6.33 -16.55 -12.75
N THR A 96 -5.80 -16.64 -11.53
CA THR A 96 -5.78 -17.88 -10.76
C THR A 96 -7.20 -18.21 -10.30
N SER A 97 -7.70 -19.36 -10.73
CA SER A 97 -9.10 -19.76 -10.48
C SER A 97 -9.25 -21.05 -9.68
N ARG A 98 -8.17 -21.83 -9.56
CA ARG A 98 -8.16 -23.13 -8.89
C ARG A 98 -7.32 -23.08 -7.63
N ILE A 99 -7.84 -23.66 -6.56
CA ILE A 99 -7.19 -23.67 -5.24
C ILE A 99 -5.88 -24.47 -5.26
N GLU A 100 -5.78 -25.48 -6.13
CA GLU A 100 -4.59 -26.33 -6.29
C GLU A 100 -3.41 -25.57 -6.91
N GLU A 101 -3.69 -24.47 -7.62
CA GLU A 101 -2.69 -23.64 -8.27
C GLU A 101 -2.14 -22.54 -7.34
N LEU A 102 -2.72 -22.38 -6.15
CA LEU A 102 -2.26 -21.44 -5.15
C LEU A 102 -0.96 -21.94 -4.48
N PRO A 103 -0.06 -21.01 -4.11
CA PRO A 103 1.00 -21.28 -3.13
C PRO A 103 0.43 -21.93 -1.86
N GLU A 104 1.21 -22.78 -1.22
CA GLU A 104 0.78 -23.61 -0.08
C GLU A 104 0.11 -22.81 1.03
N ASP A 105 0.71 -21.69 1.42
CA ASP A 105 0.21 -20.83 2.48
C ASP A 105 -1.08 -20.09 2.12
N LEU A 106 -1.27 -19.69 0.86
CA LEU A 106 -2.52 -19.09 0.37
C LEU A 106 -3.63 -20.14 0.23
N ARG A 107 -3.27 -21.36 -0.17
CA ARG A 107 -4.19 -22.50 -0.18
C ARG A 107 -4.66 -22.84 1.23
N ASP A 108 -3.75 -22.88 2.20
CA ASP A 108 -4.08 -23.16 3.60
C ASP A 108 -4.98 -22.06 4.18
N LEU A 109 -4.71 -20.80 3.86
CA LEU A 109 -5.58 -19.68 4.20
C LEU A 109 -7.01 -19.89 3.66
N GLU A 110 -7.14 -20.17 2.36
CA GLU A 110 -8.43 -20.38 1.70
C GLU A 110 -9.19 -21.57 2.31
N LEU A 111 -8.51 -22.69 2.56
CA LEU A 111 -9.10 -23.86 3.20
C LEU A 111 -9.57 -23.56 4.64
N ARG A 112 -8.78 -22.83 5.43
CA ARG A 112 -9.17 -22.39 6.78
C ARG A 112 -10.42 -21.50 6.73
N MET A 113 -10.49 -20.54 5.80
CA MET A 113 -11.66 -19.65 5.66
C MET A 113 -12.92 -20.44 5.27
N ARG A 114 -12.80 -21.33 4.29
CA ARG A 114 -13.88 -22.22 3.85
C ARG A 114 -14.43 -23.07 4.99
N HIS A 115 -13.54 -23.66 5.78
CA HIS A 115 -13.92 -24.49 6.91
C HIS A 115 -14.47 -23.68 8.09
N ARG A 116 -13.98 -22.46 8.33
CA ARG A 116 -14.47 -21.65 9.47
C ARG A 116 -15.83 -21.04 9.18
N TYR A 117 -16.01 -20.49 7.98
CA TYR A 117 -17.22 -19.75 7.64
C TYR A 117 -18.29 -20.61 6.98
N GLU A 118 -17.98 -21.83 6.49
CA GLU A 118 -18.88 -22.81 5.84
C GLU A 118 -20.15 -22.20 5.24
N ARG A 119 -21.27 -22.20 6.00
CA ARG A 119 -22.61 -21.75 5.59
C ARG A 119 -22.73 -20.25 5.36
N HIS A 120 -21.78 -19.48 5.85
CA HIS A 120 -21.67 -18.02 5.77
C HIS A 120 -20.44 -17.57 4.98
N LEU A 121 -19.76 -18.48 4.26
CA LEU A 121 -18.54 -18.17 3.53
C LEU A 121 -18.71 -16.99 2.57
N GLU A 122 -19.71 -17.04 1.68
CA GLU A 122 -19.98 -15.97 0.70
C GLU A 122 -20.22 -14.62 1.39
N ARG A 123 -20.95 -14.63 2.50
CA ARG A 123 -21.21 -13.42 3.28
C ARG A 123 -19.93 -12.89 3.93
N ALA A 124 -19.11 -13.77 4.50
CA ALA A 124 -17.85 -13.41 5.13
C ALA A 124 -16.86 -12.84 4.11
N THR A 125 -16.70 -13.47 2.96
CA THR A 125 -15.84 -12.96 1.88
C THR A 125 -16.32 -11.61 1.36
N ASN A 126 -17.64 -11.42 1.21
CA ASN A 126 -18.19 -10.13 0.80
C ASN A 126 -17.95 -9.03 1.83
N ILE A 127 -18.05 -9.33 3.13
CA ILE A 127 -17.78 -8.38 4.21
C ILE A 127 -16.29 -8.04 4.27
N PHE A 128 -15.42 -9.05 4.16
CA PHE A 128 -13.98 -8.86 4.15
C PHE A 128 -13.51 -8.05 2.93
N SER A 129 -14.07 -8.32 1.75
CA SER A 129 -13.79 -7.52 0.54
C SER A 129 -14.22 -6.07 0.73
N GLN A 130 -15.44 -5.81 1.20
CA GLN A 130 -15.91 -4.44 1.44
C GLN A 130 -15.06 -3.70 2.48
N ALA A 131 -14.67 -4.38 3.56
CA ALA A 131 -13.80 -3.81 4.58
C ALA A 131 -12.39 -3.52 4.03
N LEU A 132 -11.86 -4.42 3.20
CA LEU A 132 -10.59 -4.22 2.49
C LEU A 132 -10.68 -3.03 1.53
N ASP A 133 -11.75 -2.91 0.75
CA ASP A 133 -11.94 -1.82 -0.21
C ASP A 133 -11.96 -0.46 0.49
N VAL A 134 -12.72 -0.30 1.58
CA VAL A 134 -12.75 0.93 2.39
C VAL A 134 -11.35 1.27 2.90
N MET A 135 -10.59 0.26 3.35
CA MET A 135 -9.24 0.46 3.85
C MET A 135 -8.27 0.86 2.73
N LEU A 136 -8.34 0.24 1.55
CA LEU A 136 -7.48 0.56 0.41
C LEU A 136 -7.78 1.97 -0.14
N GLU A 137 -9.05 2.36 -0.22
CA GLU A 137 -9.45 3.73 -0.56
C GLU A 137 -8.83 4.75 0.42
N ALA A 138 -8.83 4.44 1.72
CA ALA A 138 -8.23 5.32 2.72
C ALA A 138 -6.69 5.31 2.67
N ALA A 139 -6.08 4.14 2.45
CA ALA A 139 -4.63 3.96 2.37
C ALA A 139 -4.01 4.62 1.12
N ASP A 140 -4.77 4.79 0.04
CA ASP A 140 -4.37 5.57 -1.14
C ASP A 140 -4.17 7.07 -0.81
N GLN A 141 -4.88 7.57 0.19
CA GLN A 141 -4.84 8.99 0.58
C GLN A 141 -3.82 9.30 1.67
N VAL A 142 -3.57 8.36 2.59
CA VAL A 142 -2.71 8.56 3.74
C VAL A 142 -2.09 7.26 4.23
N VAL A 143 -0.79 7.31 4.52
CA VAL A 143 -0.12 6.24 5.28
C VAL A 143 -0.53 6.32 6.74
N PHE A 144 -1.26 5.30 7.18
CA PHE A 144 -1.70 5.15 8.55
C PHE A 144 -1.86 3.67 8.91
N ASP A 145 -1.80 3.39 10.22
CA ASP A 145 -2.04 2.07 10.79
C ASP A 145 -3.54 1.77 10.90
N TRP A 146 -4.18 1.55 9.75
CA TRP A 146 -5.62 1.26 9.69
C TRP A 146 -5.99 0.01 10.47
N ALA A 147 -5.23 -1.08 10.33
CA ALA A 147 -5.53 -2.34 11.00
C ALA A 147 -5.40 -2.22 12.52
N GLY A 148 -4.32 -1.63 13.04
CA GLY A 148 -4.15 -1.44 14.48
C GLY A 148 -5.19 -0.51 15.08
N THR A 149 -5.58 0.56 14.36
CA THR A 149 -6.62 1.47 14.87
C THR A 149 -8.02 0.84 14.82
N VAL A 150 -8.33 -0.02 13.83
CA VAL A 150 -9.57 -0.83 13.85
C VAL A 150 -9.56 -1.80 15.02
N PHE A 151 -8.43 -2.45 15.30
CA PHE A 151 -8.29 -3.36 16.44
C PHE A 151 -8.58 -2.66 17.78
N GLU A 152 -7.98 -1.48 17.98
CA GLU A 152 -8.22 -0.63 19.16
C GLU A 152 -9.68 -0.17 19.23
N HIS A 153 -10.28 0.24 18.10
CA HIS A 153 -11.67 0.70 18.03
C HIS A 153 -12.68 -0.41 18.36
N MET A 154 -12.37 -1.65 17.99
CA MET A 154 -13.20 -2.83 18.30
C MET A 154 -12.96 -3.38 19.72
N ASP A 155 -12.11 -2.75 20.52
CA ASP A 155 -11.76 -3.13 21.90
C ASP A 155 -11.28 -4.59 22.04
N LEU A 156 -10.40 -5.02 21.12
CA LEU A 156 -9.96 -6.43 21.01
C LEU A 156 -8.75 -6.77 21.90
N SER A 157 -8.25 -5.81 22.68
CA SER A 157 -7.00 -5.88 23.45
C SER A 157 -7.05 -6.81 24.67
N GLY A 158 -8.25 -7.09 25.20
CA GLY A 158 -8.48 -7.86 26.43
C GLY A 158 -7.85 -7.26 27.70
N ASP A 159 -8.02 -7.95 28.84
CA ASP A 159 -7.63 -7.46 30.17
C ASP A 159 -6.11 -7.34 30.40
N GLY A 160 -5.28 -7.95 29.54
CA GLY A 160 -3.82 -7.86 29.57
C GLY A 160 -3.22 -6.72 28.74
N GLY A 161 -4.04 -6.06 27.92
CA GLY A 161 -3.71 -4.87 27.12
C GLY A 161 -2.61 -5.04 26.07
N GLN A 162 -2.99 -5.08 24.79
CA GLN A 162 -2.07 -4.71 23.70
C GLN A 162 -2.08 -3.19 23.59
N PHE A 163 -0.90 -2.56 23.67
CA PHE A 163 -0.76 -1.11 23.58
C PHE A 163 -0.03 -0.74 22.30
N PHE A 164 -0.65 0.06 21.44
CA PHE A 164 0.02 0.62 20.28
C PHE A 164 0.44 2.06 20.56
N THR A 165 1.64 2.43 20.08
CA THR A 165 2.12 3.80 20.22
C THR A 165 1.13 4.77 19.56
N PRO A 166 0.68 5.85 20.21
CA PRO A 166 -0.19 6.82 19.53
C PRO A 166 0.47 7.37 18.26
N TRP A 167 -0.30 7.53 17.19
CA TRP A 167 0.23 7.91 15.88
C TRP A 167 1.08 9.20 15.88
N PRO A 168 0.67 10.30 16.55
CA PRO A 168 1.52 11.49 16.63
C PRO A 168 2.88 11.25 17.30
N LEU A 169 2.94 10.34 18.29
CA LEU A 169 4.19 9.96 18.93
C LEU A 169 5.06 9.12 17.98
N ALA A 170 4.47 8.15 17.28
CA ALA A 170 5.17 7.35 16.27
C ALA A 170 5.78 8.25 15.17
N MET A 171 4.98 9.21 14.67
CA MET A 171 5.42 10.21 13.69
C MET A 171 6.55 11.09 14.19
N SER A 172 6.50 11.51 15.46
CA SER A 172 7.55 12.30 16.10
C SER A 172 8.85 11.52 16.23
N MET A 173 8.77 10.25 16.67
CA MET A 173 9.92 9.35 16.78
C MET A 173 10.57 9.09 15.42
N ALA A 174 9.77 8.87 14.36
CA ALA A 174 10.27 8.69 13.01
C ALA A 174 10.96 9.95 12.45
N ASN A 175 10.40 11.14 12.69
CA ASN A 175 10.97 12.42 12.25
C ASN A 175 12.37 12.69 12.83
N LEU A 176 12.63 12.21 14.05
CA LEU A 176 13.94 12.34 14.70
C LEU A 176 15.03 11.49 14.03
N GLN A 177 14.66 10.44 13.31
CA GLN A 177 15.61 9.54 12.64
C GLN A 177 16.22 10.13 11.36
N ARG A 178 15.64 11.21 10.80
CA ARG A 178 16.15 11.88 9.59
C ARG A 178 16.31 10.91 8.40
N PHE A 179 15.35 10.02 8.17
CA PHE A 179 15.49 8.93 7.20
C PHE A 179 15.79 9.39 5.76
N SER A 180 15.14 10.44 5.26
CA SER A 180 15.46 11.02 3.94
C SER A 180 16.95 11.40 3.79
N GLU A 181 17.58 11.95 4.83
CA GLU A 181 19.01 12.29 4.81
C GLU A 181 19.89 11.04 4.74
N GLN A 182 19.48 9.97 5.45
CA GLN A 182 20.18 8.68 5.41
C GLN A 182 20.09 8.03 4.03
N VAL A 183 18.89 8.03 3.43
CA VAL A 183 18.66 7.52 2.06
C VAL A 183 19.47 8.32 1.05
N THR A 184 19.49 9.65 1.19
CA THR A 184 20.31 10.52 0.34
C THR A 184 21.78 10.15 0.42
N ARG A 185 22.33 10.05 1.62
CA ARG A 185 23.74 9.69 1.82
C ARG A 185 24.08 8.35 1.17
N MET A 186 23.26 7.33 1.41
CA MET A 186 23.48 5.98 0.88
C MET A 186 23.39 5.94 -0.65
N LEU A 187 22.44 6.64 -1.28
CA LEU A 187 22.38 6.74 -2.74
C LEU A 187 23.67 7.33 -3.32
N LEU A 188 24.20 8.38 -2.69
CA LEU A 188 25.40 9.07 -3.15
C LEU A 188 26.66 8.24 -2.92
N GLU A 189 26.76 7.54 -1.80
CA GLU A 189 27.82 6.59 -1.53
C GLU A 189 27.85 5.49 -2.59
N ALA A 190 26.67 4.97 -2.99
CA ALA A 190 26.55 3.97 -4.05
C ALA A 190 26.94 4.51 -5.43
N LEU A 191 26.51 5.72 -5.79
CA LEU A 191 26.84 6.35 -7.08
C LEU A 191 28.32 6.73 -7.19
N ASN A 192 28.96 7.11 -6.07
CA ASN A 192 30.38 7.46 -6.00
C ASN A 192 31.28 6.26 -5.63
N HIS A 193 30.74 5.04 -5.59
CA HIS A 193 31.54 3.86 -5.30
C HIS A 193 32.67 3.74 -6.33
N PRO A 194 33.93 3.43 -5.93
CA PRO A 194 35.07 3.42 -6.85
C PRO A 194 34.89 2.53 -8.09
N ASP A 195 34.17 1.43 -7.93
CA ASP A 195 33.88 0.48 -9.01
C ASP A 195 32.60 0.82 -9.80
N ASN A 196 31.88 1.89 -9.44
CA ASN A 196 30.64 2.29 -10.08
C ASN A 196 30.86 3.38 -11.14
N LEU A 197 31.48 2.98 -12.26
CA LEU A 197 31.68 3.89 -13.40
C LEU A 197 30.33 4.40 -13.96
N TYR A 198 29.30 3.55 -13.98
CA TYR A 198 27.96 3.91 -14.41
C TYR A 198 27.34 5.00 -13.52
N GLY A 199 27.50 4.89 -12.20
CA GLY A 199 27.06 5.89 -11.24
C GLY A 199 27.76 7.23 -11.42
N THR A 200 29.06 7.21 -11.69
CA THR A 200 29.83 8.43 -12.00
C THR A 200 29.31 9.11 -13.26
N VAL A 201 29.06 8.34 -14.34
CA VAL A 201 28.49 8.86 -15.59
C VAL A 201 27.06 9.39 -15.34
N ALA A 202 26.24 8.67 -14.57
CA ALA A 202 24.88 9.08 -14.24
C ALA A 202 24.86 10.41 -13.48
N LEU A 203 25.80 10.64 -12.55
CA LEU A 203 25.95 11.92 -11.83
C LEU A 203 26.43 13.07 -12.72
N ILE A 204 27.29 12.81 -13.70
CA ILE A 204 27.71 13.83 -14.67
C ILE A 204 26.52 14.20 -15.56
N ALA A 205 25.85 13.22 -16.13
CA ALA A 205 24.70 13.42 -17.00
C ALA A 205 23.49 13.99 -16.25
N TRP A 206 23.39 13.73 -14.93
CA TRP A 206 22.42 14.38 -14.06
C TRP A 206 22.51 15.91 -14.13
N ARG A 207 23.71 16.50 -14.24
CA ARG A 207 23.88 17.96 -14.38
C ARG A 207 23.25 18.53 -15.64
N VAL A 208 23.15 17.73 -16.70
CA VAL A 208 22.43 18.08 -17.92
C VAL A 208 20.92 17.89 -17.71
N ALA A 209 20.53 16.81 -17.03
CA ALA A 209 19.14 16.55 -16.68
C ALA A 209 18.53 17.65 -15.77
N GLU A 210 19.32 18.32 -14.93
CA GLU A 210 18.88 19.48 -14.11
C GLU A 210 18.32 20.65 -14.94
N MET A 211 18.64 20.72 -16.24
CA MET A 211 18.10 21.73 -17.16
C MET A 211 16.75 21.33 -17.78
N LEU A 212 16.30 20.10 -17.58
CA LEU A 212 15.04 19.59 -18.13
C LEU A 212 13.85 20.02 -17.25
N PRO A 213 12.61 19.93 -17.78
CA PRO A 213 11.39 20.03 -16.98
C PRO A 213 11.34 18.98 -15.84
N ALA A 214 10.58 19.26 -14.77
CA ALA A 214 10.57 18.46 -13.53
C ALA A 214 10.13 17.00 -13.73
N ASP A 215 9.19 16.74 -14.64
CA ASP A 215 8.74 15.39 -15.03
C ASP A 215 9.84 14.60 -15.75
N ALA A 216 10.58 15.26 -16.63
CA ALA A 216 11.72 14.68 -17.32
C ALA A 216 12.90 14.44 -16.37
N GLN A 217 13.11 15.32 -15.37
CA GLN A 217 14.06 15.12 -14.28
C GLN A 217 13.73 13.88 -13.47
N GLN A 218 12.48 13.75 -13.02
CA GLN A 218 12.01 12.59 -12.26
C GLN A 218 12.13 11.29 -13.07
N THR A 219 11.76 11.34 -14.34
CA THR A 219 11.91 10.21 -15.27
C THR A 219 13.37 9.79 -15.41
N TYR A 220 14.28 10.75 -15.58
CA TYR A 220 15.70 10.48 -15.68
C TYR A 220 16.25 9.88 -14.38
N PHE A 221 15.86 10.44 -13.24
CA PHE A 221 16.24 9.95 -11.92
C PHE A 221 15.86 8.47 -11.73
N LEU A 222 14.60 8.12 -12.00
CA LEU A 222 14.10 6.75 -11.83
C LEU A 222 14.66 5.76 -12.86
N LYS A 223 14.95 6.20 -14.09
CA LYS A 223 15.44 5.31 -15.17
C LYS A 223 16.95 5.16 -15.24
N HIS A 224 17.71 6.13 -14.74
CA HIS A 224 19.17 6.15 -14.92
C HIS A 224 19.93 6.29 -13.60
N VAL A 225 19.50 7.17 -12.71
CA VAL A 225 20.23 7.41 -11.45
C VAL A 225 20.01 6.27 -10.46
N VAL A 226 18.76 5.93 -10.14
CA VAL A 226 18.45 4.84 -9.20
C VAL A 226 19.01 3.50 -9.68
N PRO A 227 18.80 3.07 -10.94
CA PRO A 227 19.35 1.80 -11.43
C PRO A 227 20.88 1.75 -11.44
N ALA A 228 21.56 2.88 -11.70
CA ALA A 228 23.02 2.94 -11.64
C ALA A 228 23.56 2.81 -10.20
N ALA A 229 22.79 3.25 -9.20
CA ALA A 229 23.15 3.10 -7.80
C ALA A 229 22.86 1.69 -7.27
N GLN A 230 21.76 1.07 -7.72
CA GLN A 230 21.18 -0.14 -7.13
C GLN A 230 22.18 -1.26 -6.80
N PRO A 231 23.13 -1.65 -7.69
CA PRO A 231 24.08 -2.74 -7.40
C PRO A 231 25.04 -2.45 -6.24
N PHE A 232 25.21 -1.18 -5.89
CA PHE A 232 26.15 -0.69 -4.88
C PHE A 232 25.43 -0.16 -3.62
N ILE A 233 24.09 -0.15 -3.61
CA ILE A 233 23.32 0.26 -2.44
C ILE A 233 23.42 -0.85 -1.39
N LYS A 234 23.84 -0.47 -0.19
CA LYS A 234 23.61 -1.26 1.03
C LYS A 234 22.28 -0.81 1.64
N PRO A 235 21.23 -1.64 1.65
CA PRO A 235 19.92 -1.21 2.11
C PRO A 235 19.94 -0.68 3.55
N LEU A 236 19.15 0.37 3.79
CA LEU A 236 18.93 0.89 5.13
C LEU A 236 18.05 -0.10 5.91
N ALA A 237 18.55 -0.64 7.01
CA ALA A 237 17.78 -1.56 7.85
C ALA A 237 17.03 -0.79 8.95
N ILE A 238 15.72 -0.98 9.02
CA ILE A 238 14.84 -0.45 10.07
C ILE A 238 14.25 -1.64 10.81
N CYS A 239 14.47 -1.70 12.12
CA CYS A 239 14.02 -2.80 12.96
C CYS A 239 13.17 -2.28 14.11
N ASP A 240 12.02 -2.92 14.32
CA ASP A 240 11.19 -2.74 15.51
C ASP A 240 10.97 -4.11 16.18
N CYS A 241 11.54 -4.29 17.38
CA CYS A 241 11.55 -5.56 18.09
C CYS A 241 10.26 -5.84 18.88
N ALA A 242 9.35 -4.89 18.97
CA ALA A 242 8.03 -5.02 19.58
C ALA A 242 7.02 -4.23 18.75
N CYS A 243 6.86 -4.65 17.49
CA CYS A 243 6.28 -3.80 16.46
C CYS A 243 4.77 -3.55 16.61
N GLY A 244 4.07 -4.33 17.43
CA GLY A 244 2.61 -4.27 17.51
C GLY A 244 1.99 -4.43 16.13
N SER A 245 1.06 -3.55 15.79
CA SER A 245 0.45 -3.43 14.45
C SER A 245 1.39 -2.93 13.35
N GLY A 246 2.67 -2.67 13.64
CA GLY A 246 3.65 -2.13 12.69
C GLY A 246 3.63 -0.60 12.59
N ARG A 247 2.91 0.09 13.48
CA ARG A 247 2.69 1.54 13.44
C ARG A 247 3.97 2.37 13.37
N LEU A 248 5.03 1.99 14.09
CA LEU A 248 6.32 2.68 14.02
C LEU A 248 7.04 2.46 12.69
N LEU A 249 6.91 1.27 12.08
CA LEU A 249 7.46 0.99 10.75
C LEU A 249 6.73 1.81 9.67
N LEU A 250 5.41 1.94 9.79
CA LEU A 250 4.60 2.78 8.91
C LEU A 250 4.96 4.27 9.06
N ALA A 251 5.07 4.75 10.30
CA ALA A 251 5.53 6.10 10.57
C ALA A 251 6.94 6.33 10.01
N ALA A 252 7.85 5.36 10.10
CA ALA A 252 9.15 5.46 9.45
C ALA A 252 9.03 5.60 7.92
N ALA A 253 8.16 4.80 7.30
CA ALA A 253 7.92 4.85 5.86
C ALA A 253 7.41 6.22 5.37
N THR A 254 6.63 6.96 6.16
CA THR A 254 6.16 8.32 5.77
C THR A 254 7.29 9.34 5.65
N HIS A 255 8.43 9.08 6.31
CA HIS A 255 9.62 9.93 6.29
C HIS A 255 10.70 9.43 5.32
N ILE A 256 10.37 8.43 4.50
CA ILE A 256 11.26 7.82 3.51
C ILE A 256 10.71 8.13 2.12
N PRO A 257 11.56 8.47 1.14
CA PRO A 257 11.12 8.62 -0.24
C PRO A 257 10.43 7.36 -0.77
N HIS A 258 9.24 7.51 -1.33
CA HIS A 258 8.43 6.38 -1.80
C HIS A 258 9.17 5.45 -2.78
N TRP A 259 10.00 6.01 -3.66
CA TRP A 259 10.84 5.21 -4.57
C TRP A 259 11.85 4.33 -3.83
N ALA A 260 12.34 4.74 -2.66
CA ALA A 260 13.29 4.00 -1.85
C ALA A 260 12.59 2.88 -1.05
N VAL A 261 11.35 3.11 -0.62
CA VAL A 261 10.49 2.08 -0.04
C VAL A 261 10.20 0.99 -1.08
N LEU A 262 9.63 1.36 -2.23
CA LEU A 262 9.26 0.41 -3.27
C LEU A 262 10.49 -0.26 -3.90
N GLY A 263 11.59 0.47 -4.09
CA GLY A 263 12.81 -0.03 -4.73
C GLY A 263 13.64 -0.99 -3.89
N GLY A 264 13.18 -1.40 -2.70
CA GLY A 264 13.92 -2.29 -1.80
C GLY A 264 15.22 -1.68 -1.28
N VAL A 265 15.28 -0.35 -1.26
CA VAL A 265 16.44 0.42 -0.79
C VAL A 265 16.40 0.57 0.74
N VAL A 266 15.23 0.39 1.33
CA VAL A 266 15.01 0.27 2.78
C VAL A 266 14.41 -1.09 3.08
N ASN A 267 14.95 -1.78 4.10
CA ASN A 267 14.45 -3.05 4.60
C ASN A 267 13.79 -2.83 5.96
N PHE A 268 12.50 -3.15 6.05
CA PHE A 268 11.72 -3.09 7.29
C PHE A 268 11.68 -4.48 7.93
N THR A 269 11.98 -4.57 9.23
CA THR A 269 11.90 -5.80 10.02
C THR A 269 11.11 -5.52 11.28
N GLY A 270 10.09 -6.33 11.53
CA GLY A 270 9.26 -6.27 12.73
C GLY A 270 9.26 -7.61 13.45
N MET A 271 9.26 -7.57 14.77
CA MET A 271 9.02 -8.74 15.62
C MET A 271 7.97 -8.38 16.67
N ASP A 272 7.05 -9.31 16.92
CA ASP A 272 6.11 -9.21 18.03
C ASP A 272 5.80 -10.62 18.55
N ILE A 273 5.44 -10.73 19.83
CA ILE A 273 5.04 -11.98 20.46
C ILE A 273 3.60 -12.38 20.08
N SER A 274 2.76 -11.39 19.79
CA SER A 274 1.36 -11.57 19.42
C SER A 274 1.22 -11.87 17.94
N ALA A 275 0.64 -13.03 17.62
CA ALA A 275 0.41 -13.42 16.23
C ALA A 275 -0.52 -12.44 15.49
N VAL A 276 -1.52 -11.87 16.18
CA VAL A 276 -2.41 -10.86 15.57
C VAL A 276 -1.66 -9.55 15.28
N CYS A 277 -0.75 -9.12 16.16
CA CYS A 277 0.13 -7.98 15.90
C CYS A 277 0.96 -8.20 14.64
N VAL A 278 1.61 -9.37 14.54
CA VAL A 278 2.38 -9.75 13.35
C VAL A 278 1.50 -9.78 12.09
N SER A 279 0.26 -10.27 12.17
CA SER A 279 -0.67 -10.27 11.03
C SER A 279 -1.05 -8.85 10.60
N MET A 280 -1.38 -7.95 11.54
CA MET A 280 -1.65 -6.53 11.27
C MET A 280 -0.45 -5.83 10.63
N ALA A 281 0.75 -6.01 11.20
CA ALA A 281 1.98 -5.42 10.69
C ALA A 281 2.29 -5.92 9.27
N ARG A 282 2.13 -7.22 9.02
CA ARG A 282 2.30 -7.82 7.69
C ARG A 282 1.26 -7.30 6.71
N PHE A 283 0.01 -7.16 7.14
CA PHE A 283 -1.06 -6.66 6.29
C PHE A 283 -0.78 -5.21 5.86
N MET A 284 -0.45 -4.33 6.80
CA MET A 284 -0.09 -2.94 6.47
C MET A 284 1.20 -2.88 5.63
N ALA A 285 2.19 -3.73 5.91
CA ALA A 285 3.39 -3.81 5.07
C ALA A 285 3.07 -4.20 3.62
N ASN A 286 2.12 -5.13 3.40
CA ASN A 286 1.66 -5.49 2.06
C ASN A 286 0.97 -4.30 1.36
N VAL A 287 0.10 -3.60 2.07
CA VAL A 287 -0.67 -2.45 1.53
C VAL A 287 0.24 -1.34 1.07
N TYR A 288 1.22 -0.95 1.89
CA TYR A 288 2.14 0.15 1.59
C TYR A 288 3.43 -0.28 0.89
N GLY A 289 3.53 -1.55 0.47
CA GLY A 289 4.68 -2.04 -0.30
C GLY A 289 6.00 -2.11 0.48
N LEU A 290 5.96 -2.20 1.82
CA LEU A 290 7.16 -2.25 2.68
C LEU A 290 7.95 -3.56 2.56
N ASN A 291 7.40 -4.56 1.87
CA ASN A 291 7.91 -5.93 1.78
C ASN A 291 8.06 -6.43 0.34
N SER A 292 8.53 -5.56 -0.57
CA SER A 292 8.80 -5.83 -2.00
C SER A 292 7.60 -6.16 -2.89
N ILE A 293 6.43 -6.41 -2.31
CA ILE A 293 5.20 -6.73 -3.06
C ILE A 293 4.81 -5.63 -4.06
N GLY A 294 5.09 -4.36 -3.74
CA GLY A 294 4.86 -3.24 -4.63
C GLY A 294 5.77 -3.28 -5.87
N ALA A 295 7.06 -3.58 -5.69
CA ALA A 295 8.00 -3.77 -6.79
C ALA A 295 7.60 -4.97 -7.67
N GLU A 296 7.26 -6.10 -7.04
CA GLU A 296 6.79 -7.28 -7.75
C GLU A 296 5.54 -6.98 -8.58
N THR A 297 4.60 -6.22 -8.03
CA THR A 297 3.37 -5.81 -8.71
C THR A 297 3.66 -4.94 -9.91
N ILE A 298 4.56 -3.95 -9.79
CA ILE A 298 4.95 -3.08 -10.90
C ILE A 298 5.58 -3.90 -12.04
N VAL A 299 6.49 -4.82 -11.72
CA VAL A 299 7.15 -5.68 -12.71
C VAL A 299 6.14 -6.61 -13.38
N ALA A 300 5.27 -7.24 -12.59
CA ALA A 300 4.24 -8.15 -13.09
C ALA A 300 3.23 -7.42 -14.00
N PHE A 301 2.82 -6.20 -13.62
CA PHE A 301 1.91 -5.38 -14.40
C PHE A 301 2.50 -5.01 -15.76
N ASP A 302 3.76 -4.55 -15.78
CA ASP A 302 4.44 -4.19 -17.01
C ASP A 302 4.67 -5.41 -17.93
N ALA A 303 4.97 -6.59 -17.36
CA ALA A 303 5.03 -7.84 -18.11
C ALA A 303 3.68 -8.23 -18.72
N ALA A 304 2.59 -8.15 -17.95
CA ALA A 304 1.24 -8.44 -18.43
C ALA A 304 0.82 -7.49 -19.55
N ARG A 305 1.07 -6.18 -19.37
CA ARG A 305 0.77 -5.14 -20.36
C ARG A 305 1.52 -5.36 -21.67
N ARG A 306 2.81 -5.75 -21.61
CA ARG A 306 3.60 -6.05 -22.82
C ARG A 306 3.12 -7.32 -23.52
N ALA A 307 2.83 -8.37 -22.76
CA ALA A 307 2.37 -9.66 -23.32
C ALA A 307 1.01 -9.53 -24.03
N ARG A 308 0.17 -8.58 -23.59
CA ARG A 308 -1.21 -8.39 -24.09
C ARG A 308 -1.41 -7.10 -24.88
N ALA A 309 -0.35 -6.52 -25.42
CA ALA A 309 -0.46 -5.34 -26.27
C ALA A 309 -1.30 -5.68 -27.53
N GLY A 310 -2.59 -5.34 -27.52
CA GLY A 310 -3.54 -5.59 -28.61
C GLY A 310 -4.61 -6.66 -28.36
N GLU A 311 -4.69 -7.26 -27.17
CA GLU A 311 -5.68 -8.30 -26.83
C GLU A 311 -6.62 -7.86 -25.69
N GLU A 312 -7.90 -8.21 -25.77
CA GLU A 312 -8.89 -7.96 -24.72
C GLU A 312 -8.74 -8.99 -23.59
N ILE A 313 -8.63 -8.54 -22.34
CA ILE A 313 -8.46 -9.42 -21.17
C ILE A 313 -9.83 -10.00 -20.83
N VAL A 314 -10.00 -11.31 -21.03
CA VAL A 314 -11.18 -12.05 -20.59
C VAL A 314 -10.93 -12.56 -19.17
N THR A 315 -11.70 -12.06 -18.20
CA THR A 315 -11.72 -12.56 -16.82
C THR A 315 -12.79 -13.65 -16.69
N PRO A 316 -12.46 -14.95 -16.80
CA PRO A 316 -13.39 -16.00 -16.42
C PRO A 316 -13.60 -15.94 -14.91
N MET A 317 -14.83 -15.63 -14.50
CA MET A 317 -15.29 -15.58 -13.12
C MET A 317 -15.16 -16.94 -12.42
N ALA A 318 -14.06 -17.17 -11.70
CA ALA A 318 -13.95 -18.11 -10.59
C ALA A 318 -12.60 -17.89 -9.89
N GLY A 319 -12.58 -17.68 -8.57
CA GLY A 319 -11.36 -17.42 -7.77
C GLY A 319 -11.30 -15.99 -7.25
N PHE A 320 -10.86 -15.82 -5.98
CA PHE A 320 -10.82 -14.57 -5.18
C PHE A 320 -11.17 -13.30 -5.98
N THR A 321 -12.47 -13.05 -6.11
CA THR A 321 -12.94 -11.82 -6.72
C THR A 321 -12.57 -10.68 -5.77
N LEU A 322 -11.71 -9.77 -6.24
CA LEU A 322 -11.87 -8.35 -5.91
C LEU A 322 -13.30 -7.99 -6.32
N GLY A 323 -14.21 -8.09 -5.35
CA GLY A 323 -15.58 -7.65 -5.51
C GLY A 323 -15.56 -6.14 -5.59
N GLY A 324 -15.14 -5.59 -6.72
CA GLY A 324 -15.18 -4.16 -6.95
C GLY A 324 -16.61 -3.68 -6.73
N SER A 325 -16.83 -2.89 -5.69
CA SER A 325 -18.09 -2.21 -5.43
C SER A 325 -18.30 -1.03 -6.41
N GLY A 326 -18.04 -1.26 -7.69
CA GLY A 326 -18.06 -0.23 -8.74
C GLY A 326 -19.38 0.54 -8.82
N ASP A 327 -20.48 -0.07 -8.38
CA ASP A 327 -21.81 0.54 -8.47
C ASP A 327 -22.33 1.17 -7.16
N ARG A 328 -21.60 1.06 -6.03
CA ARG A 328 -22.06 1.63 -4.74
C ARG A 328 -21.13 2.67 -4.12
N ASN A 329 -19.86 2.75 -4.51
CA ASN A 329 -18.92 3.76 -4.02
C ASN A 329 -18.71 4.95 -4.99
N ALA A 330 -19.34 4.95 -6.17
CA ALA A 330 -19.14 5.95 -7.22
C ALA A 330 -19.62 7.39 -6.90
N ALA A 331 -19.95 7.72 -5.65
CA ALA A 331 -20.61 8.98 -5.31
C ALA A 331 -19.92 9.81 -4.22
N ARG A 332 -18.65 9.56 -3.86
CA ARG A 332 -17.95 10.32 -2.81
C ARG A 332 -16.51 10.64 -3.19
N ARG A 333 -16.23 11.92 -3.41
CA ARG A 333 -14.91 12.48 -3.65
C ARG A 333 -14.46 13.18 -2.37
N TRP A 334 -13.26 12.89 -1.89
CA TRP A 334 -12.70 13.56 -0.72
C TRP A 334 -11.99 14.84 -1.16
N GLU A 335 -12.29 15.97 -0.53
CA GLU A 335 -11.64 17.25 -0.79
C GLU A 335 -10.85 17.73 0.43
N ARG A 336 -9.71 18.37 0.16
CA ARG A 336 -8.79 18.87 1.18
C ARG A 336 -9.20 20.26 1.64
N THR A 337 -9.39 20.44 2.93
CA THR A 337 -9.66 21.73 3.59
C THR A 337 -8.45 22.19 4.41
N GLU A 338 -8.51 23.41 4.95
CA GLU A 338 -7.46 23.95 5.83
C GLU A 338 -7.34 23.20 7.16
N THR A 339 -8.37 22.45 7.56
CA THR A 339 -8.46 21.71 8.83
C THR A 339 -8.38 20.19 8.68
N GLY A 340 -8.47 19.64 7.46
CA GLY A 340 -8.45 18.20 7.22
C GLY A 340 -8.99 17.80 5.85
N TRP A 341 -9.58 16.62 5.76
CA TRP A 341 -10.27 16.13 4.56
C TRP A 341 -11.77 16.03 4.84
N GLU A 342 -12.60 16.50 3.92
CA GLU A 342 -14.06 16.42 3.98
C GLU A 342 -14.60 15.54 2.84
N VAL A 343 -15.68 14.80 3.10
CA VAL A 343 -16.40 14.03 2.08
C VAL A 343 -17.27 14.98 1.28
N VAL A 344 -17.02 15.08 -0.03
CA VAL A 344 -17.92 15.74 -0.97
C VAL A 344 -18.72 14.66 -1.70
N ALA A 345 -20.03 14.67 -1.49
CA ALA A 345 -20.94 13.80 -2.24
C ALA A 345 -21.09 14.38 -3.67
N ASP A 346 -20.85 13.56 -4.69
CA ASP A 346 -21.04 13.97 -6.07
C ASP A 346 -22.51 13.78 -6.47
N GLU A 347 -23.30 14.86 -6.44
CA GLU A 347 -24.73 14.82 -6.78
C GLU A 347 -25.00 14.40 -8.24
N THR A 348 -23.97 14.37 -9.09
CA THR A 348 -24.12 14.06 -10.51
C THR A 348 -24.11 12.56 -10.84
N ALA A 349 -23.61 11.71 -9.95
CA ALA A 349 -23.53 10.25 -10.16
C ALA A 349 -24.90 9.54 -10.11
N ALA A 350 -25.95 10.20 -9.61
CA ALA A 350 -27.30 9.64 -9.54
C ALA A 350 -28.08 9.65 -10.87
N ALA A 351 -27.57 10.34 -11.92
CA ALA A 351 -28.38 10.69 -13.10
C ALA A 351 -28.12 9.89 -14.38
N ALA A 352 -27.26 8.86 -14.38
CA ALA A 352 -26.95 8.10 -15.59
C ALA A 352 -27.38 6.62 -15.51
N GLN A 353 -28.63 6.32 -15.87
CA GLN A 353 -29.06 4.98 -16.28
C GLN A 353 -29.49 4.98 -17.75
N PRO A 354 -28.90 4.15 -18.63
CA PRO A 354 -29.46 3.90 -19.95
C PRO A 354 -30.30 2.60 -19.95
N GLY A 355 -31.59 2.77 -20.22
CA GLY A 355 -32.36 1.93 -21.16
C GLY A 355 -32.55 0.43 -20.85
N ALA A 356 -33.54 0.10 -20.01
CA ALA A 356 -34.24 -1.18 -20.11
C ALA A 356 -35.64 -0.94 -20.70
N THR A 357 -35.77 -1.17 -22.00
CA THR A 357 -37.05 -1.36 -22.70
C THR A 357 -37.92 -2.37 -21.96
N ARG A 358 -38.99 -1.90 -21.30
CA ARG A 358 -40.05 -2.77 -20.81
C ARG A 358 -41.27 -2.62 -21.71
N THR A 359 -41.37 -3.54 -22.66
CA THR A 359 -42.58 -3.84 -23.43
C THR A 359 -43.73 -4.16 -22.48
N VAL A 360 -44.67 -3.24 -22.33
CA VAL A 360 -45.95 -3.50 -21.66
C VAL A 360 -46.97 -3.89 -22.73
N ARG A 361 -47.17 -5.20 -22.90
CA ARG A 361 -48.30 -5.77 -23.64
C ARG A 361 -49.22 -6.48 -22.64
N GLY A 362 -50.46 -6.02 -22.56
CA GLY A 362 -51.60 -6.93 -22.32
C GLY A 362 -52.46 -6.67 -21.09
N ARG A 363 -53.53 -5.88 -21.30
CA ARG A 363 -54.94 -6.14 -20.92
C ARG A 363 -55.26 -6.50 -19.45
N LYS A 364 -56.05 -5.64 -18.80
CA LYS A 364 -57.53 -5.71 -18.84
C LYS A 364 -58.15 -4.45 -18.22
N GLN A 365 -58.98 -3.78 -19.02
CA GLN A 365 -59.96 -2.80 -18.58
C GLN A 365 -61.17 -3.50 -17.96
N ALA A 366 -61.75 -2.80 -16.97
CA ALA A 366 -63.16 -2.67 -16.63
C ALA A 366 -63.89 -3.88 -16.00
N ARG A 367 -64.51 -3.69 -14.83
CA ARG A 367 -65.86 -3.09 -14.63
C ARG A 367 -66.23 -3.09 -13.12
N VAL A 368 -66.70 -1.95 -12.57
CA VAL A 368 -68.12 -1.61 -12.19
C VAL A 368 -68.43 -2.14 -10.77
N THR A 369 -69.00 -1.48 -9.76
CA THR A 369 -70.02 -0.42 -9.49
C THR A 369 -69.92 -0.20 -7.95
N VAL A 370 -70.32 0.87 -7.26
CA VAL A 370 -71.37 1.89 -7.35
C VAL A 370 -70.78 3.20 -6.86
#